data_AF-A0A7S1SYN4-F1
#
_entry.id   AF-A0A7S1SYN4-F1
#
_cell.length_a   1.000
_cell.length_b   1.000
_cell.length_c   1.000
_cell.angle_alpha   90.00
_cell.angle_beta   90.00
_cell.angle_gamma   90.00
#
_symmetry.space_group_name_H-M   'P 1'
#
loop_
_entity.id
_entity.type
_entity.pdbx_description
1 polymer ?
#
loop_
_entity_poly.entity_id
_entity_poly.type
_entity_poly.pdbx_seq_one_letter_code
_entity_poly.pdbx_strand_id
1 'polypeptide(L)'
;GQAGTEGQQAKVQVYGAEESNSAWKHVKKVIGDDGKGSPDLYNLLLSSPLESGYSFHQAGWPGQLRSLSPVMADFPPLVVDRHNSCNLVCFCGAFPSIKRAWASVDNSLFLWRYDRRNDVPIEYSGEEAAICAVGLVKPHPGVFVEAIQHVLVLCTTV
;
A
#
# COMPACT_ATOMS: atom_id res chain seq x y z
N GLY A 1 49.38 -37.10 5.79
CA GLY A 1 48.23 -37.70 5.10
C GLY A 1 47.27 -36.60 4.73
N GLN A 2 47.06 -36.39 3.44
CA GLN A 2 46.10 -35.42 2.90
C GLN A 2 44.69 -35.99 3.04
N ALA A 3 43.77 -35.23 3.65
CA ALA A 3 42.34 -35.54 3.63
C ALA A 3 41.70 -34.70 2.51
N GLY A 4 41.29 -35.38 1.44
CA GLY A 4 40.59 -34.78 0.31
C GLY A 4 39.18 -34.36 0.68
N THR A 5 38.84 -33.11 0.34
CA THR A 5 37.47 -32.59 0.34
C THR A 5 36.91 -32.81 -1.05
N GLU A 6 36.11 -33.86 -1.25
CA GLU A 6 35.34 -34.05 -2.48
C GLU A 6 34.08 -33.20 -2.42
N GLY A 7 34.04 -32.17 -3.26
CA GLY A 7 32.87 -31.33 -3.48
C GLY A 7 31.76 -32.13 -4.16
N GLN A 8 30.64 -32.28 -3.48
CA GLN A 8 29.44 -32.88 -4.05
C GLN A 8 28.81 -31.87 -5.04
N GLN A 9 29.13 -32.02 -6.32
CA GLN A 9 28.49 -31.26 -7.39
C GLN A 9 27.01 -31.68 -7.48
N ALA A 10 26.12 -30.73 -7.23
CA ALA A 10 24.69 -30.87 -7.49
C ALA A 10 24.47 -31.09 -8.99
N LYS A 11 23.99 -32.28 -9.35
CA LYS A 11 23.69 -32.66 -10.74
C LYS A 11 22.46 -31.88 -11.20
N VAL A 12 22.65 -30.87 -12.05
CA VAL A 12 21.54 -30.15 -12.69
C VAL A 12 20.87 -31.12 -13.67
N GLN A 13 19.63 -31.49 -13.36
CA GLN A 13 18.83 -32.39 -14.18
C GLN A 13 18.31 -31.59 -15.39
N VAL A 14 18.89 -31.83 -16.57
CA VAL A 14 18.49 -31.18 -17.82
C VAL A 14 17.21 -31.85 -18.33
N TYR A 15 16.07 -31.19 -18.13
CA TYR A 15 14.77 -31.64 -18.64
C TYR A 15 14.76 -31.71 -20.18
N GLY A 16 14.08 -32.72 -20.74
CA GLY A 16 14.02 -32.91 -22.19
C GLY A 16 13.23 -31.81 -22.90
N ALA A 17 13.61 -31.48 -24.14
CA ALA A 17 12.97 -30.43 -24.94
C ALA A 17 11.45 -30.64 -25.14
N GLU A 18 10.99 -31.89 -25.18
CA GLU A 18 9.57 -32.23 -25.30
C GLU A 18 8.77 -31.96 -24.02
N GLU A 19 9.35 -32.27 -22.85
CA GLU A 19 8.74 -31.97 -21.55
C GLU A 19 8.61 -30.47 -21.34
N SER A 20 9.65 -29.71 -21.72
CA SER A 20 9.64 -28.25 -21.70
C SER A 20 8.56 -27.65 -22.61
N ASN A 21 8.41 -28.19 -23.83
CA ASN A 21 7.39 -27.75 -24.77
C ASN A 21 5.96 -28.09 -24.29
N SER A 22 5.78 -29.25 -23.66
CA SER A 22 4.51 -29.65 -23.04
C SER A 22 4.14 -28.72 -21.89
N ALA A 23 5.10 -28.44 -20.99
CA ALA A 23 4.91 -27.51 -19.88
C ALA A 23 4.57 -26.09 -20.38
N TRP A 24 5.26 -25.59 -21.41
CA TRP A 24 4.97 -24.29 -22.01
C TRP A 24 3.55 -24.21 -22.59
N LYS A 25 3.11 -25.23 -23.34
CA LYS A 25 1.74 -25.30 -23.85
C LYS A 25 0.72 -25.29 -22.73
N HIS A 26 1.00 -25.98 -21.62
CA HIS A 26 0.15 -25.98 -20.44
C HIS A 26 0.07 -24.59 -19.78
N VAL A 27 1.21 -23.93 -19.55
CA VAL A 27 1.25 -22.57 -18.99
C VAL A 27 0.49 -21.58 -19.87
N LYS A 28 0.69 -21.63 -21.18
CA LYS A 28 -0.01 -20.76 -22.14
C LYS A 28 -1.53 -21.00 -22.11
N LYS A 29 -1.95 -22.26 -21.94
CA LYS A 29 -3.36 -22.61 -21.78
C LYS A 29 -3.93 -22.02 -20.48
N VAL A 30 -3.24 -22.18 -19.35
CA VAL A 30 -3.67 -21.64 -18.05
C VAL A 30 -3.78 -20.12 -18.10
N ILE A 31 -2.77 -19.42 -18.65
CA ILE A 31 -2.82 -17.96 -18.85
C ILE A 31 -4.01 -17.57 -19.73
N GLY A 32 -4.26 -18.35 -20.79
CA GLY A 32 -5.39 -18.13 -21.68
C GLY A 32 -6.74 -18.37 -21.00
N ASP A 33 -6.83 -19.30 -20.06
CA ASP A 33 -8.04 -19.60 -19.31
C ASP A 33 -8.26 -18.60 -18.16
N ASP A 34 -7.21 -18.17 -17.44
CA ASP A 34 -7.26 -17.09 -16.45
C ASP A 34 -7.63 -15.74 -17.11
N GLY A 35 -7.11 -15.49 -18.31
CA GLY A 35 -7.38 -14.29 -19.10
C GLY A 35 -8.79 -14.23 -19.72
N LYS A 36 -9.51 -15.36 -19.80
CA LYS A 36 -10.93 -15.37 -20.21
C LYS A 36 -11.85 -14.82 -19.12
N GLY A 37 -11.30 -14.47 -17.96
CA GLY A 37 -11.92 -13.64 -16.96
C GLY A 37 -12.86 -14.41 -16.05
N SER A 38 -12.58 -14.35 -14.75
CA SER A 38 -13.67 -14.37 -13.78
C SER A 38 -14.74 -13.37 -14.22
N PRO A 39 -16.05 -13.66 -14.07
CA PRO A 39 -17.09 -12.68 -14.34
C PRO A 39 -16.75 -11.36 -13.62
N ASP A 40 -16.97 -10.24 -14.30
CA ASP A 40 -16.67 -8.95 -13.70
C ASP A 40 -17.49 -8.75 -12.41
N LEU A 41 -16.96 -7.89 -11.53
CA LEU A 41 -17.58 -7.66 -10.22
C LEU A 41 -19.03 -7.20 -10.34
N TYR A 42 -19.36 -6.43 -11.38
CA TYR A 42 -20.70 -5.89 -11.57
C TYR A 42 -21.71 -7.01 -11.89
N ASN A 43 -21.38 -7.89 -12.84
CA ASN A 43 -22.15 -9.08 -13.20
C ASN A 43 -22.27 -10.07 -12.04
N LEU A 44 -21.19 -10.25 -11.27
CA LEU A 44 -21.22 -11.05 -10.04
C LEU A 44 -22.24 -10.52 -9.03
N LEU A 45 -22.21 -9.21 -8.77
CA LEU A 45 -23.14 -8.58 -7.82
C LEU A 45 -24.60 -8.68 -8.31
N LEU A 46 -24.86 -8.55 -9.62
CA LEU A 46 -26.19 -8.71 -10.19
C LEU A 46 -26.74 -10.14 -10.07
N SER A 47 -25.86 -11.15 -10.16
CA SER A 47 -26.23 -12.57 -10.10
C SER A 47 -26.33 -13.13 -8.68
N SER A 48 -25.90 -12.37 -7.66
CA SER A 48 -25.84 -12.83 -6.27
C SER A 48 -27.21 -12.71 -5.56
N PRO A 49 -27.76 -13.79 -4.96
CA PRO A 49 -28.95 -13.68 -4.13
C PRO A 49 -28.65 -12.83 -2.89
N LEU A 50 -29.47 -11.81 -2.63
CA LEU A 50 -29.28 -10.79 -1.59
C LEU A 50 -29.03 -11.33 -0.17
N GLU A 51 -29.40 -12.58 0.13
CA GLU A 51 -29.38 -13.15 1.49
C GLU A 51 -28.48 -14.40 1.68
N SER A 52 -27.82 -14.95 0.65
CA SER A 52 -27.19 -16.28 0.75
C SER A 52 -25.67 -16.34 0.52
N GLY A 53 -25.00 -15.20 0.29
CA GLY A 53 -23.59 -15.16 -0.13
C GLY A 53 -22.54 -14.95 0.95
N TYR A 54 -22.92 -14.76 2.21
CA TYR A 54 -21.96 -14.48 3.28
C TYR A 54 -21.30 -15.78 3.76
N SER A 55 -20.01 -15.92 3.47
CA SER A 55 -19.16 -16.94 4.09
C SER A 55 -18.41 -16.30 5.26
N PHE A 56 -18.71 -16.75 6.47
CA PHE A 56 -17.86 -16.45 7.62
C PHE A 56 -16.53 -17.17 7.45
N HIS A 57 -15.45 -16.55 7.94
CA HIS A 57 -14.11 -17.14 7.91
C HIS A 57 -14.14 -18.58 8.46
N GLN A 58 -13.68 -19.52 7.63
CA GLN A 58 -13.65 -20.93 8.01
C GLN A 58 -12.40 -21.22 8.85
N ALA A 59 -12.60 -21.86 10.01
CA ALA A 59 -11.50 -22.29 10.86
C ALA A 59 -10.50 -23.16 10.06
N GLY A 60 -9.21 -22.79 10.12
CA GLY A 60 -8.14 -23.47 9.37
C GLY A 60 -7.80 -22.87 8.00
N TRP A 61 -8.64 -21.99 7.44
CA TRP A 61 -8.30 -21.22 6.25
C TRP A 61 -7.52 -19.95 6.59
N PRO A 62 -6.61 -19.47 5.72
CA PRO A 62 -6.00 -18.16 5.89
C PRO A 62 -7.08 -17.07 5.84
N GLY A 63 -7.00 -16.10 6.75
CA GLY A 63 -7.87 -14.93 6.73
C GLY A 63 -7.65 -14.09 5.47
N GLN A 64 -8.72 -13.45 4.99
CA GLN A 64 -8.66 -12.52 3.85
C GLN A 64 -7.81 -11.28 4.17
N LEU A 65 -7.81 -10.87 5.44
CA LEU A 65 -6.95 -9.83 5.96
C LEU A 65 -5.89 -10.46 6.85
N ARG A 66 -4.64 -10.06 6.60
CA ARG A 66 -3.51 -10.41 7.45
C ARG A 66 -2.83 -9.14 7.91
N SER A 67 -2.63 -8.99 9.22
CA SER A 67 -1.79 -7.90 9.71
C SER A 67 -0.36 -8.08 9.20
N LEU A 68 0.14 -7.07 8.50
CA LEU A 68 1.52 -7.06 8.01
C LEU A 68 2.52 -6.73 9.14
N SER A 69 2.07 -6.06 10.19
CA SER A 69 2.87 -5.71 11.36
C SER A 69 2.16 -6.16 12.65
N PRO A 70 2.84 -6.86 13.57
CA PRO A 70 2.27 -7.18 14.88
C PRO A 70 2.14 -5.95 15.79
N VAL A 71 2.76 -4.84 15.41
CA VAL A 71 2.73 -3.57 16.15
C VAL A 71 1.91 -2.57 15.34
N MET A 72 0.78 -2.12 15.89
CA MET A 72 0.09 -0.91 15.42
C MET A 72 1.00 0.28 15.67
N ALA A 73 1.29 1.06 14.63
CA ALA A 73 2.06 2.27 14.79
C ALA A 73 1.18 3.33 15.47
N ASP A 74 1.59 3.75 16.66
CA ASP A 74 0.93 4.87 17.35
C ASP A 74 1.16 6.18 16.60
N PHE A 75 0.30 7.17 16.87
CA PHE A 75 0.54 8.53 16.39
C PHE A 75 1.87 9.06 16.96
N PRO A 76 2.66 9.79 16.14
CA PRO A 76 3.87 10.43 16.64
C PRO A 76 3.56 11.36 17.83
N PRO A 77 4.35 11.35 18.92
CA PRO A 77 4.09 12.14 20.11
C PRO A 77 3.88 13.63 19.82
N LEU A 78 4.67 14.20 18.91
CA LEU A 78 4.55 15.60 18.48
C LEU A 78 3.14 15.95 17.97
N VAL A 79 2.52 15.04 17.20
CA VAL A 79 1.17 15.23 16.66
C VAL A 79 0.14 15.14 17.79
N VAL A 80 0.33 14.20 18.73
CA VAL A 80 -0.54 14.05 19.90
C VAL A 80 -0.48 15.30 20.79
N ASP A 81 0.72 15.81 21.06
CA ASP A 81 0.92 17.01 21.87
C ASP A 81 0.26 18.24 21.22
N ARG A 82 0.42 18.40 19.90
CA ARG A 82 -0.22 19.51 19.17
C ARG A 82 -1.74 19.36 19.17
N HIS A 83 -2.25 18.15 18.94
CA HIS A 83 -3.68 17.84 19.01
C HIS A 83 -4.28 18.19 20.37
N ASN A 84 -3.58 17.91 21.47
CA ASN A 84 -4.05 18.25 22.82
C ASN A 84 -4.16 19.78 23.05
N SER A 85 -3.47 20.57 22.24
CA SER A 85 -3.53 22.04 22.24
C SER A 85 -4.34 22.61 21.08
N CYS A 86 -5.10 21.77 20.36
CA CYS A 86 -5.94 22.15 19.22
C CYS A 86 -7.07 23.08 19.67
N ASN A 87 -7.27 24.19 18.95
CA ASN A 87 -8.30 25.17 19.29
C ASN A 87 -9.51 25.14 18.34
N LEU A 88 -9.30 24.77 17.08
CA LEU A 88 -10.31 24.87 16.03
C LEU A 88 -10.63 23.51 15.42
N VAL A 89 -9.71 22.94 14.64
CA VAL A 89 -9.96 21.74 13.85
C VAL A 89 -8.73 20.85 13.76
N CYS A 90 -8.97 19.55 13.74
CA CYS A 90 -7.94 18.55 13.50
C CYS A 90 -8.44 17.52 12.49
N PHE A 91 -7.63 17.25 11.47
CA PHE A 91 -7.90 16.23 10.46
C PHE A 91 -6.69 15.32 10.30
N CYS A 92 -6.91 14.10 9.81
CA CYS A 92 -5.81 13.18 9.51
C CYS A 92 -6.15 12.28 8.34
N GLY A 93 -5.12 11.68 7.77
CA GLY A 93 -5.25 10.74 6.66
C GLY A 93 -3.92 10.11 6.26
N ALA A 94 -3.95 9.42 5.13
CA ALA A 94 -2.76 8.79 4.57
C ALA A 94 -2.63 9.07 3.08
N PHE A 95 -1.39 9.11 2.62
CA PHE A 95 -0.98 9.13 1.23
C PHE A 95 -0.19 7.86 0.89
N PRO A 96 -0.88 6.77 0.51
CA PRO A 96 -0.24 5.49 0.27
C PRO A 96 0.79 5.50 -0.85
N SER A 97 0.58 6.34 -1.87
CA SER A 97 1.50 6.47 -3.02
C SER A 97 2.92 6.90 -2.62
N ILE A 98 3.04 7.65 -1.53
CA ILE A 98 4.33 8.12 -0.99
C ILE A 98 4.65 7.53 0.40
N LYS A 99 3.84 6.57 0.87
CA LYS A 99 3.99 5.90 2.17
C LYS A 99 4.02 6.86 3.35
N ARG A 100 3.24 7.94 3.29
CA ARG A 100 3.15 8.94 4.37
C ARG A 100 1.76 8.99 4.97
N ALA A 101 1.71 9.24 6.27
CA ALA A 101 0.51 9.68 6.96
C ALA A 101 0.62 11.18 7.21
N TRP A 102 -0.52 11.83 7.40
CA TRP A 102 -0.59 13.24 7.67
C TRP A 102 -1.63 13.55 8.74
N ALA A 103 -1.43 14.67 9.45
CA ALA A 103 -2.41 15.26 10.33
C ALA A 103 -2.32 16.78 10.24
N SER A 104 -3.43 17.48 10.19
CA SER A 104 -3.49 18.93 10.34
C SER A 104 -4.08 19.27 11.71
N VAL A 105 -3.48 20.24 12.41
CA VAL A 105 -3.99 20.77 13.67
C VAL A 105 -4.02 22.29 13.53
N ASP A 106 -5.22 22.85 13.51
CA ASP A 106 -5.48 24.25 13.19
C ASP A 106 -4.82 24.64 11.86
N ASN A 107 -3.75 25.43 11.89
CA ASN A 107 -2.99 25.89 10.73
C ASN A 107 -1.67 25.14 10.48
N SER A 108 -1.31 24.20 11.37
CA SER A 108 -0.11 23.36 11.22
C SER A 108 -0.45 22.04 10.52
N LEU A 109 0.44 21.57 9.65
CA LEU A 109 0.39 20.27 8.99
C LEU A 109 1.61 19.42 9.38
N PHE A 110 1.38 18.17 9.71
CA PHE A 110 2.40 17.18 10.05
C PHE A 110 2.40 16.04 9.05
N LEU A 111 3.57 15.66 8.52
CA LEU A 111 3.75 14.50 7.65
C LEU A 111 4.83 13.56 8.20
N TRP A 112 4.55 12.27 8.26
CA TRP A 112 5.51 11.25 8.66
C TRP A 112 5.36 9.98 7.82
N ARG A 113 6.41 9.16 7.77
CA ARG A 113 6.39 7.85 7.14
C ARG A 113 5.80 6.84 8.11
N TYR A 114 4.72 6.17 7.70
CA TYR A 114 4.16 5.07 8.47
C TYR A 114 4.87 3.73 8.20
N ASP A 115 5.71 3.67 7.15
CA ASP A 115 6.48 2.45 6.80
C ASP A 115 7.84 2.37 7.50
N ARG A 116 8.25 3.42 8.21
CA ARG A 116 9.48 3.45 9.02
C ARG A 116 9.13 3.60 10.48
N ARG A 117 9.76 2.79 11.33
CA ARG A 117 9.65 2.95 12.79
C ARG A 117 10.35 4.24 13.20
N ASN A 118 9.72 4.97 14.11
CA ASN A 118 10.28 6.17 14.73
C ASN A 118 10.66 7.28 13.73
N ASP A 119 9.92 7.40 12.63
CA ASP A 119 10.05 8.55 11.73
C ASP A 119 9.62 9.83 12.47
N VAL A 120 10.43 10.89 12.36
CA VAL A 120 10.12 12.17 12.99
C VAL A 120 9.20 12.94 12.05
N PRO A 121 8.01 13.38 12.50
CA PRO A 121 7.12 14.17 11.66
C PRO A 121 7.76 15.47 11.21
N ILE A 122 7.58 15.79 9.94
CA ILE A 122 7.89 17.09 9.39
C ILE A 122 6.69 17.99 9.64
N GLU A 123 6.90 19.12 10.30
CA GLU A 123 5.88 20.16 10.48
C GLU A 123 5.98 21.22 9.38
N TYR A 124 4.83 21.64 8.90
CA TYR A 124 4.63 22.83 8.09
C TYR A 124 3.66 23.76 8.83
N SER A 125 4.04 25.02 9.01
CA SER A 125 3.27 26.02 9.77
C SER A 125 3.23 27.37 9.04
N GLY A 126 3.07 27.33 7.70
CA GLY A 126 3.09 28.53 6.86
C GLY A 126 1.75 29.25 6.73
N GLU A 127 0.65 28.66 7.19
CA GLU A 127 -0.69 29.23 7.05
C GLU A 127 -1.10 30.04 8.28
N GLU A 128 -1.84 31.13 8.09
CA GLU A 128 -2.47 31.88 9.18
C GLU A 128 -3.84 31.31 9.55
N ALA A 129 -4.56 30.84 8.53
CA ALA A 129 -5.90 30.27 8.66
C ALA A 129 -5.86 28.75 8.87
N ALA A 130 -6.94 28.20 9.45
CA ALA A 130 -7.02 26.77 9.71
C ALA A 130 -7.09 25.96 8.40
N ILE A 131 -6.34 24.87 8.34
CA ILE A 131 -6.34 23.91 7.24
C ILE A 131 -7.61 23.07 7.32
N CYS A 132 -8.44 23.15 6.28
CA CYS A 132 -9.71 22.44 6.19
C CYS A 132 -9.64 21.20 5.27
N ALA A 133 -8.68 21.15 4.35
CA ALA A 133 -8.44 19.97 3.49
C ALA A 133 -6.98 19.86 3.06
N VAL A 134 -6.52 18.61 2.88
CA VAL A 134 -5.17 18.27 2.42
C VAL A 134 -5.30 17.24 1.30
N GLY A 135 -4.70 17.53 0.15
CA GLY A 135 -4.74 16.66 -1.03
C GLY A 135 -3.35 16.39 -1.59
N LEU A 136 -3.12 15.16 -2.06
CA LEU A 136 -1.91 14.81 -2.81
C LEU A 136 -2.30 14.51 -4.26
N VAL A 137 -1.75 15.27 -5.19
CA VAL A 137 -2.10 15.18 -6.62
C VAL A 137 -0.86 14.96 -7.47
N LYS A 138 -1.07 14.45 -8.70
CA LYS A 138 0.00 14.41 -9.70
C LYS A 138 0.19 15.81 -10.31
N PRO A 139 1.44 16.26 -10.51
CA PRO A 139 1.71 17.54 -11.15
C PRO A 139 1.23 17.54 -12.61
N HIS A 140 0.87 18.72 -13.10
CA HIS A 140 0.56 18.89 -14.52
C HIS A 140 1.83 18.75 -15.38
N PRO A 141 1.80 17.99 -16.48
CA PRO A 141 2.97 17.84 -17.35
C PRO A 141 3.46 19.20 -17.88
N GLY A 142 4.78 19.41 -17.87
CA GLY A 142 5.41 20.62 -18.42
C GLY A 142 5.39 21.86 -17.52
N VAL A 143 4.81 21.79 -16.32
CA VAL A 143 4.81 22.91 -15.35
C VAL A 143 5.95 22.80 -14.35
N PHE A 144 6.17 21.61 -13.81
CA PHE A 144 7.21 21.33 -12.82
C PHE A 144 8.39 20.61 -13.45
N VAL A 145 9.56 20.70 -12.80
CA VAL A 145 10.70 19.85 -13.14
C VAL A 145 10.34 18.38 -12.95
N GLU A 146 10.88 17.50 -13.79
CA GLU A 146 10.54 16.07 -13.82
C GLU A 146 10.79 15.34 -12.49
N ALA A 147 11.69 15.86 -11.64
CA ALA A 147 11.95 15.33 -10.30
C ALA A 147 10.75 15.46 -9.34
N ILE A 148 9.82 16.38 -9.58
CA ILE A 148 8.61 16.55 -8.77
C ILE A 148 7.57 15.53 -9.24
N GLN A 149 7.27 14.55 -8.39
CA GLN A 149 6.32 13.48 -8.71
C GLN A 149 4.91 13.71 -8.17
N HIS A 150 4.78 14.56 -7.15
CA HIS A 150 3.52 14.86 -6.46
C HIS A 150 3.51 16.31 -6.01
N VAL A 151 2.32 16.88 -5.94
CA VAL A 151 2.05 18.21 -5.38
C VAL A 151 1.13 18.03 -4.19
N LEU A 152 1.48 18.67 -3.08
CA LEU A 152 0.65 18.74 -1.88
C LEU A 152 -0.18 20.02 -1.97
N VAL A 153 -1.50 19.88 -1.88
CA VAL A 153 -2.47 20.98 -1.92
C VAL A 153 -3.06 21.14 -0.54
N LEU A 154 -3.00 22.36 0.00
CA LEU A 154 -3.61 22.74 1.27
C LEU A 154 -4.73 23.73 0.98
N CYS A 155 -5.90 23.46 1.54
CA CYS A 155 -7.01 24.41 1.54
C CYS A 155 -7.18 24.93 2.95
N THR A 156 -7.28 26.24 3.08
CA THR A 156 -7.59 26.91 4.34
C THR A 156 -9.00 27.47 4.31
N THR A 157 -9.44 28.08 5.40
CA THR A 157 -10.78 28.69 5.49
C THR A 157 -10.92 30.04 4.77
N VAL A 158 -9.85 30.57 4.16
CA VAL A 158 -9.81 31.89 3.51
C VAL A 158 -9.46 31.80 2.04
#